data_AF-A0A925JAZ0-F1
#
_entry.id   AF-A0A925JAZ0-F1
#
_cell.length_a   1.000
_cell.length_b   1.000
_cell.length_c   1.000
_cell.angle_alpha   90.00
_cell.angle_beta   90.00
_cell.angle_gamma   90.00
#
_symmetry.space_group_name_H-M   'P 1'
#
loop_
_entity.id
_entity.type
_entity.pdbx_description
1 polymer ?
#
loop_
_entity_poly.entity_id
_entity_poly.type
_entity_poly.pdbx_seq_one_letter_code
_entity_poly.pdbx_strand_id
1 'polypeptide(L)'
;MNPYLTMRAPLCANLKKLASIAAVLFLSLFVSITAQAGKVPELVWRNAVLESGVEGADGAIYRFPKVSSDVDALVKIKKRSDPLVTLVTIDLTGQGWDKAWQPQVAYNGGYAPGAADWYMEFEITFVDKETSIPSVVEEFQVTALDIDGNGDKIREYVSFYNQKSFLTEASTLLGNTSLLDDILGLLGGIVGRRFDGPTLNFLNIDTSGTAVMVTNTYENNNKFKVRTGGVSTAANGASDRMYALYFKSFDYTAPNEFALPVSVINWGATTNNNNVDLRWSTTFERNSSHFVIEKSTDGKHFTDAA
;
A
#
# COMPACT_ATOMS: atom_id res chain seq x y z
N MET A 1 20.24 4.00 -20.21
CA MET A 1 21.44 4.80 -19.88
C MET A 1 20.97 5.94 -19.00
N ASN A 2 21.16 5.79 -17.70
CA ASN A 2 20.71 6.75 -16.70
C ASN A 2 21.88 7.69 -16.37
N PRO A 3 21.71 9.02 -16.37
CA PRO A 3 22.85 9.93 -16.24
C PRO A 3 23.32 10.01 -14.78
N TYR A 4 24.63 9.93 -14.60
CA TYR A 4 25.30 10.21 -13.34
C TYR A 4 25.15 11.70 -13.00
N LEU A 5 24.52 12.01 -11.87
CA LEU A 5 24.46 13.37 -11.35
C LEU A 5 25.85 13.76 -10.83
N THR A 6 26.51 14.72 -11.49
CA THR A 6 27.77 15.31 -11.03
C THR A 6 27.49 16.76 -10.64
N MET A 7 27.64 17.12 -9.36
CA MET A 7 27.36 18.48 -8.89
C MET A 7 28.66 19.30 -8.77
N ARG A 8 28.73 20.44 -9.45
CA ARG A 8 29.77 21.48 -9.29
C ARG A 8 29.09 22.84 -9.11
N ALA A 9 29.46 23.60 -8.08
CA ALA A 9 28.96 24.95 -7.83
C ALA A 9 30.02 26.02 -8.19
N PRO A 10 29.63 27.14 -8.83
CA PRO A 10 30.43 28.36 -8.83
C PRO A 10 29.81 29.50 -8.01
N LEU A 11 30.70 30.32 -7.44
CA LEU A 11 30.43 31.51 -6.62
C LEU A 11 30.28 32.80 -7.46
N CYS A 12 29.42 33.69 -6.92
CA CYS A 12 29.46 35.17 -6.92
C CYS A 12 29.39 35.98 -8.22
N ALA A 13 28.44 36.94 -8.27
CA ALA A 13 28.75 38.39 -8.34
C ALA A 13 27.53 39.31 -8.09
N ASN A 14 27.80 40.43 -7.43
CA ASN A 14 26.95 41.56 -7.04
C ASN A 14 26.35 42.36 -8.20
N LEU A 15 25.17 42.97 -8.00
CA LEU A 15 24.82 44.28 -8.60
C LEU A 15 24.04 45.17 -7.62
N LYS A 16 24.48 46.44 -7.50
CA LYS A 16 23.88 47.50 -6.67
C LYS A 16 23.26 48.60 -7.56
N LYS A 17 22.03 49.01 -7.18
CA LYS A 17 21.37 50.35 -7.28
C LYS A 17 21.09 50.89 -8.71
N LEU A 18 20.03 51.66 -9.02
CA LEU A 18 19.28 52.69 -8.28
C LEU A 18 17.88 52.94 -8.92
N ALA A 19 17.04 53.66 -8.18
CA ALA A 19 15.61 53.91 -8.29
C ALA A 19 15.07 54.63 -9.56
N SER A 20 13.77 54.42 -9.84
CA SER A 20 12.83 55.49 -10.22
C SER A 20 11.38 55.08 -9.96
N ILE A 21 10.64 56.00 -9.35
CA ILE A 21 9.28 55.88 -8.83
C ILE A 21 8.28 55.98 -9.98
N ALA A 22 7.42 54.97 -10.14
CA ALA A 22 6.17 55.09 -10.87
C ALA A 22 5.10 54.34 -10.06
N ALA A 23 4.28 55.09 -9.33
CA ALA A 23 3.12 54.56 -8.63
C ALA A 23 2.01 54.31 -9.66
N VAL A 24 2.04 53.14 -10.31
CA VAL A 24 0.89 52.58 -11.01
C VAL A 24 0.24 51.61 -10.06
N LEU A 25 -0.97 51.95 -9.60
CA LEU A 25 -1.78 51.11 -8.73
C LEU A 25 -2.30 49.91 -9.55
N PHE A 26 -1.44 48.91 -9.78
CA PHE A 26 -1.87 47.59 -10.23
C PHE A 26 -2.49 46.89 -9.03
N LEU A 27 -3.82 46.85 -8.97
CA LEU A 27 -4.55 45.95 -8.10
C LEU A 27 -4.31 44.52 -8.61
N SER A 28 -3.16 43.95 -8.29
CA SER A 28 -2.91 42.53 -8.47
C SER A 28 -3.80 41.79 -7.48
N LEU A 29 -4.97 41.34 -7.94
CA LEU A 29 -5.66 40.24 -7.29
C LEU A 29 -4.67 39.07 -7.28
N PHE A 30 -4.01 38.85 -6.14
CA PHE A 30 -3.50 37.54 -5.81
C PHE A 30 -4.73 36.65 -5.61
N VAL A 31 -5.23 36.07 -6.70
CA VAL A 31 -5.99 34.83 -6.58
C VAL A 31 -4.98 33.83 -6.08
N SER A 32 -4.96 33.60 -4.77
CA SER A 32 -4.38 32.40 -4.20
C SER A 32 -5.16 31.25 -4.81
N ILE A 33 -4.66 30.70 -5.92
CA ILE A 33 -5.02 29.35 -6.32
C ILE A 33 -4.40 28.48 -5.23
N THR A 34 -5.16 28.27 -4.15
CA THR A 34 -4.99 27.05 -3.39
C THR A 34 -5.25 25.95 -4.40
N ALA A 35 -4.19 25.29 -4.88
CA ALA A 35 -4.32 23.99 -5.50
C ALA A 35 -4.97 23.12 -4.43
N GLN A 36 -6.29 23.00 -4.51
CA GLN A 36 -6.99 21.95 -3.79
C GLN A 36 -6.43 20.68 -4.39
N ALA A 37 -5.63 19.93 -3.62
CA ALA A 37 -5.20 18.61 -4.03
C ALA A 37 -6.45 17.87 -4.50
N GLY A 38 -6.51 17.54 -5.80
CA GLY A 38 -7.65 16.86 -6.36
C GLY A 38 -7.84 15.57 -5.58
N LYS A 39 -9.08 15.27 -5.15
CA LYS A 39 -9.38 13.98 -4.52
C LYS A 39 -8.92 12.87 -5.47
N VAL A 40 -8.12 11.93 -4.97
CA VAL A 40 -7.65 10.77 -5.74
C VAL A 40 -8.87 10.06 -6.35
N PRO A 41 -8.89 9.81 -7.68
CA PRO A 41 -10.04 9.20 -8.34
C PRO A 41 -10.40 7.82 -7.76
N GLU A 42 -11.70 7.52 -7.71
CA GLU A 42 -12.21 6.18 -7.37
C GLU A 42 -11.87 5.20 -8.50
N LEU A 43 -11.36 4.02 -8.15
CA LEU A 43 -11.32 2.86 -9.05
C LEU A 43 -12.48 1.93 -8.72
N VAL A 44 -13.20 1.46 -9.75
CA VAL A 44 -14.45 0.71 -9.58
C VAL A 44 -14.20 -0.78 -9.82
N TRP A 45 -14.36 -1.58 -8.78
CA TRP A 45 -14.10 -3.01 -8.81
C TRP A 45 -15.41 -3.77 -8.78
N ARG A 46 -15.71 -4.49 -9.87
CA ARG A 46 -16.88 -5.35 -10.03
C ARG A 46 -16.75 -6.22 -11.27
N ASN A 47 -17.67 -7.18 -11.41
CA ASN A 47 -17.80 -8.03 -12.60
C ASN A 47 -16.51 -8.80 -12.91
N ALA A 48 -15.87 -9.32 -11.86
CA ALA A 48 -14.70 -10.16 -12.01
C ALA A 48 -15.01 -11.38 -12.90
N VAL A 49 -14.11 -11.69 -13.83
CA VAL A 49 -14.18 -12.89 -14.66
C VAL A 49 -12.87 -13.68 -14.54
N LEU A 50 -12.94 -15.00 -14.52
CA LEU A 50 -11.74 -15.84 -14.56
C LEU A 50 -11.06 -15.66 -15.93
N GLU A 51 -9.85 -15.10 -15.92
CA GLU A 51 -9.00 -14.88 -17.10
C GLU A 51 -8.24 -16.16 -17.47
N SER A 52 -7.64 -16.81 -16.46
CA SER A 52 -6.83 -18.02 -16.65
C SER A 52 -6.62 -18.80 -15.35
N GLY A 53 -6.21 -20.06 -15.49
CA GLY A 53 -6.00 -20.99 -14.37
C GLY A 53 -7.25 -21.77 -13.99
N VAL A 54 -7.25 -22.34 -12.79
CA VAL A 54 -8.38 -23.07 -12.22
C VAL A 54 -9.01 -22.20 -11.14
N GLU A 55 -10.32 -22.02 -11.19
CA GLU A 55 -11.06 -21.18 -10.23
C GLU A 55 -10.69 -21.51 -8.77
N GLY A 56 -10.37 -20.48 -7.98
CA GLY A 56 -10.03 -20.59 -6.56
C GLY A 56 -8.66 -21.21 -6.25
N ALA A 57 -7.92 -21.71 -7.25
CA ALA A 57 -6.62 -22.32 -7.07
C ALA A 57 -5.49 -21.28 -7.07
N ASP A 58 -4.37 -21.62 -6.41
CA ASP A 58 -3.15 -20.82 -6.55
C ASP A 58 -2.72 -20.77 -8.02
N GLY A 59 -2.41 -19.57 -8.50
CA GLY A 59 -2.13 -19.32 -9.91
C GLY A 59 -3.32 -18.82 -10.73
N ALA A 60 -4.57 -18.95 -10.26
CA ALA A 60 -5.75 -18.40 -10.91
C ALA A 60 -5.65 -16.88 -11.05
N ILE A 61 -6.08 -16.35 -12.20
CA ILE A 61 -6.10 -14.91 -12.50
C ILE A 61 -7.52 -14.52 -12.83
N TYR A 62 -8.01 -13.46 -12.18
CA TYR A 62 -9.30 -12.86 -12.44
C TYR A 62 -9.14 -11.46 -12.98
N ARG A 63 -9.88 -11.10 -14.03
CA ARG A 63 -9.93 -9.75 -14.58
C ARG A 63 -11.12 -9.00 -14.00
N PHE A 64 -10.85 -7.83 -13.45
CA PHE A 64 -11.82 -6.80 -13.15
C PHE A 64 -11.79 -5.78 -14.30
N PRO A 65 -12.80 -5.77 -15.18
CA PRO A 65 -12.82 -4.89 -16.32
C PRO A 65 -13.16 -3.45 -15.92
N LYS A 66 -12.56 -2.47 -16.59
CA LYS A 66 -12.89 -1.04 -16.48
C LYS A 66 -12.83 -0.52 -15.05
N VAL A 67 -11.74 -0.82 -14.33
CA VAL A 67 -11.49 -0.23 -13.01
C VAL A 67 -11.30 1.29 -13.10
N SER A 68 -10.81 1.78 -14.25
CA SER A 68 -10.97 3.15 -14.73
C SER A 68 -11.38 3.16 -16.20
N SER A 69 -11.36 4.31 -16.89
CA SER A 69 -11.78 4.42 -18.31
C SER A 69 -10.99 3.48 -19.23
N ASP A 70 -9.68 3.41 -19.02
CA ASP A 70 -8.72 2.76 -19.93
C ASP A 70 -7.86 1.71 -19.22
N VAL A 71 -8.21 1.34 -17.98
CA VAL A 71 -7.46 0.38 -17.16
C VAL A 71 -8.40 -0.75 -16.70
N ASP A 72 -7.92 -1.98 -16.84
CA ASP A 72 -8.44 -3.17 -16.15
C ASP A 72 -7.50 -3.55 -14.99
N ALA A 73 -7.95 -4.40 -14.08
CA ALA A 73 -7.09 -5.01 -13.09
C ALA A 73 -7.09 -6.54 -13.20
N LEU A 74 -5.92 -7.14 -13.05
CA LEU A 74 -5.73 -8.58 -12.93
C LEU A 74 -5.41 -8.93 -11.49
N VAL A 75 -6.24 -9.78 -10.88
CA VAL A 75 -6.04 -10.29 -9.51
C VAL A 75 -5.62 -11.75 -9.61
N LYS A 76 -4.37 -12.02 -9.23
CA LYS A 76 -3.82 -13.37 -9.17
C LYS A 76 -3.83 -13.89 -7.74
N ILE A 77 -4.36 -15.10 -7.52
CA ILE A 77 -4.14 -15.84 -6.27
C ILE A 77 -2.68 -16.31 -6.28
N LYS A 78 -1.82 -15.70 -5.45
CA LYS A 78 -0.37 -16.00 -5.45
C LYS A 78 -0.05 -17.26 -4.69
N LYS A 79 -0.57 -17.34 -3.47
CA LYS A 79 -0.37 -18.43 -2.53
C LYS A 79 -1.34 -18.30 -1.36
N ARG A 80 -1.43 -19.37 -0.58
CA ARG A 80 -2.10 -19.41 0.72
C ARG A 80 -1.14 -19.87 1.81
N SER A 81 -1.45 -19.50 3.05
CA SER A 81 -0.65 -19.89 4.22
C SER A 81 -0.75 -21.37 4.56
N ASP A 82 -1.89 -21.99 4.25
CA ASP A 82 -2.25 -23.34 4.65
C ASP A 82 -3.20 -23.94 3.59
N PRO A 83 -3.12 -25.25 3.27
CA PRO A 83 -4.01 -25.90 2.31
C PRO A 83 -5.50 -25.83 2.65
N LEU A 84 -5.86 -25.60 3.92
CA LEU A 84 -7.24 -25.44 4.36
C LEU A 84 -7.82 -24.06 4.00
N VAL A 85 -7.00 -23.10 3.60
CA VAL A 85 -7.46 -21.80 3.12
C VAL A 85 -8.06 -21.96 1.73
N THR A 86 -9.25 -21.41 1.51
CA THR A 86 -9.97 -21.49 0.24
C THR A 86 -10.59 -20.14 -0.12
N LEU A 87 -10.69 -19.86 -1.42
CA LEU A 87 -11.48 -18.75 -1.92
C LEU A 87 -12.93 -19.23 -2.05
N VAL A 88 -13.86 -18.56 -1.38
CA VAL A 88 -15.30 -18.85 -1.51
C VAL A 88 -15.87 -18.11 -2.73
N THR A 89 -15.55 -16.83 -2.86
CA THR A 89 -15.81 -16.03 -4.06
C THR A 89 -14.72 -15.00 -4.24
N ILE A 90 -14.36 -14.70 -5.50
CA ILE A 90 -13.40 -13.63 -5.83
C ILE A 90 -13.99 -12.24 -5.57
N ASP A 91 -15.31 -12.10 -5.73
CA ASP A 91 -16.01 -10.82 -5.65
C ASP A 91 -17.46 -11.07 -5.26
N LEU A 92 -17.81 -10.79 -4.00
CA LEU A 92 -19.15 -10.95 -3.46
C LEU A 92 -20.08 -9.89 -4.04
N THR A 93 -21.18 -10.32 -4.63
CA THR A 93 -22.23 -9.43 -5.16
C THR A 93 -23.48 -9.46 -4.27
N GLY A 94 -24.17 -8.33 -4.14
CA GLY A 94 -25.45 -8.24 -3.42
C GLY A 94 -25.34 -8.04 -1.90
N GLN A 95 -24.12 -7.97 -1.37
CA GLN A 95 -23.81 -7.57 0.01
C GLN A 95 -22.62 -6.60 0.01
N GLY A 96 -22.49 -5.78 1.05
CA GLY A 96 -21.44 -4.77 1.15
C GLY A 96 -21.54 -3.70 0.06
N TRP A 97 -20.42 -3.40 -0.61
CA TRP A 97 -20.31 -2.33 -1.60
C TRP A 97 -19.92 -2.85 -2.98
N ASP A 98 -20.85 -2.77 -3.93
CA ASP A 98 -20.70 -3.24 -5.33
C ASP A 98 -19.54 -2.63 -6.12
N LYS A 99 -18.93 -1.53 -5.64
CA LYS A 99 -17.77 -0.92 -6.29
C LYS A 99 -16.44 -1.26 -5.62
N ALA A 100 -16.48 -1.93 -4.47
CA ALA A 100 -15.31 -2.44 -3.79
C ALA A 100 -15.00 -3.84 -4.32
N TRP A 101 -13.73 -4.23 -4.29
CA TRP A 101 -13.38 -5.63 -4.48
C TRP A 101 -13.68 -6.39 -3.19
N GLN A 102 -14.54 -7.41 -3.26
CA GLN A 102 -15.04 -8.10 -2.08
C GLN A 102 -14.74 -9.60 -2.07
N PRO A 103 -13.47 -10.03 -1.89
CA PRO A 103 -13.15 -11.45 -1.82
C PRO A 103 -13.67 -12.03 -0.50
N GLN A 104 -14.25 -13.24 -0.57
CA GLN A 104 -14.59 -14.03 0.62
C GLN A 104 -13.61 -15.19 0.73
N VAL A 105 -12.88 -15.24 1.85
CA VAL A 105 -11.84 -16.25 2.11
C VAL A 105 -12.23 -17.07 3.33
N ALA A 106 -12.20 -18.39 3.18
CA ALA A 106 -12.53 -19.32 4.25
C ALA A 106 -11.32 -20.12 4.72
N TYR A 107 -11.36 -20.54 5.98
CA TYR A 107 -10.41 -21.48 6.56
C TYR A 107 -11.11 -22.77 6.97
N ASN A 108 -10.70 -23.90 6.38
CA ASN A 108 -11.23 -25.23 6.69
C ASN A 108 -12.77 -25.29 6.60
N GLY A 109 -13.32 -24.80 5.49
CA GLY A 109 -14.76 -24.86 5.22
C GLY A 109 -15.62 -24.01 6.17
N GLY A 110 -15.10 -22.88 6.66
CA GLY A 110 -15.83 -21.99 7.58
C GLY A 110 -15.68 -22.35 9.06
N TYR A 111 -14.78 -23.29 9.38
CA TYR A 111 -14.50 -23.70 10.76
C TYR A 111 -13.00 -23.78 11.06
N ALA A 112 -12.49 -22.91 11.94
CA ALA A 112 -11.13 -23.03 12.47
C ALA A 112 -11.06 -24.17 13.50
N PRO A 113 -10.20 -25.20 13.33
CA PRO A 113 -10.14 -26.35 14.24
C PRO A 113 -9.40 -26.07 15.56
N GLY A 114 -8.76 -24.91 15.69
CA GLY A 114 -7.94 -24.54 16.83
C GLY A 114 -7.38 -23.14 16.64
N ALA A 115 -6.34 -22.79 17.40
CA ALA A 115 -5.61 -21.55 17.16
C ALA A 115 -4.87 -21.62 15.81
N ALA A 116 -5.05 -20.61 14.98
CA ALA A 116 -4.46 -20.55 13.64
C ALA A 116 -4.30 -19.08 13.21
N ASP A 117 -3.32 -18.83 12.36
CA ASP A 117 -3.17 -17.59 11.59
C ASP A 117 -3.14 -18.00 10.12
N TRP A 118 -4.15 -17.57 9.36
CA TRP A 118 -4.30 -17.95 7.96
C TRP A 118 -4.45 -16.74 7.05
N TYR A 119 -3.98 -16.87 5.81
CA TYR A 119 -4.18 -15.86 4.77
C TYR A 119 -4.24 -16.46 3.37
N MET A 120 -4.88 -15.70 2.49
CA MET A 120 -4.69 -15.78 1.04
C MET A 120 -3.96 -14.53 0.56
N GLU A 121 -2.90 -14.71 -0.23
CA GLU A 121 -2.14 -13.61 -0.83
C GLU A 121 -2.58 -13.40 -2.28
N PHE A 122 -2.93 -12.17 -2.60
CA PHE A 122 -3.27 -11.73 -3.95
C PHE A 122 -2.20 -10.79 -4.49
N GLU A 123 -1.85 -10.94 -5.77
CA GLU A 123 -1.10 -9.96 -6.54
C GLU A 123 -2.04 -9.27 -7.51
N ILE A 124 -2.13 -7.96 -7.37
CA ILE A 124 -2.96 -7.11 -8.21
C ILE A 124 -2.04 -6.46 -9.23
N THR A 125 -2.42 -6.51 -10.51
CA THR A 125 -1.72 -5.82 -11.60
C THR A 125 -2.69 -4.96 -12.39
N PHE A 126 -2.43 -3.67 -12.53
CA PHE A 126 -3.16 -2.79 -13.44
C PHE A 126 -2.64 -2.98 -14.86
N VAL A 127 -3.55 -3.09 -15.82
CA VAL A 127 -3.23 -3.33 -17.23
C VAL A 127 -4.07 -2.43 -18.12
N ASP A 128 -3.57 -2.12 -19.32
CA ASP A 128 -4.35 -1.40 -20.31
C ASP A 128 -5.60 -2.22 -20.63
N LYS A 129 -6.73 -1.54 -20.74
CA LYS A 129 -8.05 -2.15 -20.94
C LYS A 129 -8.02 -3.25 -22.02
N GLU A 130 -8.63 -4.39 -21.70
CA GLU A 130 -8.76 -5.56 -22.57
C GLU A 130 -7.40 -6.18 -23.00
N THR A 131 -6.30 -5.83 -22.32
CA THR A 131 -4.97 -6.39 -22.57
C THR A 131 -4.34 -6.99 -21.30
N SER A 132 -3.13 -7.53 -21.42
CA SER A 132 -2.27 -7.87 -20.27
C SER A 132 -1.04 -6.97 -20.20
N ILE A 133 -1.03 -5.83 -20.91
CA ILE A 133 0.08 -4.88 -20.92
C ILE A 133 0.00 -4.05 -19.63
N PRO A 134 1.01 -4.06 -18.76
CA PRO A 134 0.95 -3.33 -17.50
C PRO A 134 0.76 -1.82 -17.69
N SER A 135 -0.17 -1.25 -16.93
CA SER A 135 -0.50 0.18 -16.94
C SER A 135 -0.18 0.80 -15.58
N VAL A 136 0.59 1.89 -15.56
CA VAL A 136 0.96 2.57 -14.32
C VAL A 136 -0.16 3.49 -13.90
N VAL A 137 -0.66 3.31 -12.67
CA VAL A 137 -1.59 4.26 -12.04
C VAL A 137 -0.77 5.24 -11.20
N GLU A 138 -0.85 6.52 -11.53
CA GLU A 138 -0.05 7.60 -10.93
C GLU A 138 -0.28 7.73 -9.42
N GLU A 139 -1.54 7.63 -8.99
CA GLU A 139 -1.93 7.63 -7.59
C GLU A 139 -3.27 6.88 -7.44
N PHE A 140 -3.35 6.01 -6.45
CA PHE A 140 -4.61 5.41 -6.02
C PHE A 140 -4.61 5.16 -4.52
N GLN A 141 -5.80 5.10 -3.96
CA GLN A 141 -6.02 4.76 -2.56
C GLN A 141 -6.89 3.52 -2.48
N VAL A 142 -6.62 2.68 -1.49
CA VAL A 142 -7.44 1.51 -1.15
C VAL A 142 -7.76 1.53 0.33
N THR A 143 -9.05 1.63 0.64
CA THR A 143 -9.56 1.49 2.00
C THR A 143 -10.03 0.07 2.21
N ALA A 144 -9.40 -0.63 3.15
CA ALA A 144 -9.99 -1.84 3.71
C ALA A 144 -11.08 -1.42 4.69
N LEU A 145 -12.31 -1.85 4.42
CA LEU A 145 -13.47 -1.60 5.25
C LEU A 145 -13.68 -2.76 6.22
N ASP A 146 -14.20 -2.43 7.40
CA ASP A 146 -14.78 -3.40 8.33
C ASP A 146 -13.83 -4.53 8.73
N ILE A 147 -12.55 -4.21 8.99
CA ILE A 147 -11.58 -5.22 9.44
C ILE A 147 -11.90 -5.56 10.90
N ASP A 148 -12.64 -6.64 11.11
CA ASP A 148 -13.26 -6.95 12.39
C ASP A 148 -13.23 -8.44 12.74
N GLY A 149 -14.11 -8.92 13.62
CA GLY A 149 -14.15 -10.32 14.03
C GLY A 149 -15.54 -10.93 13.95
N ASN A 150 -15.68 -12.12 14.52
CA ASN A 150 -16.96 -12.84 14.55
C ASN A 150 -17.71 -12.72 15.89
N GLY A 151 -17.25 -11.84 16.77
CA GLY A 151 -17.79 -11.66 18.12
C GLY A 151 -17.27 -12.67 19.14
N ASP A 152 -16.38 -13.59 18.76
CA ASP A 152 -15.86 -14.63 19.64
C ASP A 152 -14.34 -14.86 19.47
N LYS A 153 -13.92 -15.95 18.81
CA LYS A 153 -12.51 -16.37 18.77
C LYS A 153 -11.77 -15.95 17.51
N ILE A 154 -12.46 -15.39 16.52
CA ILE A 154 -11.88 -15.04 15.22
C ILE A 154 -11.84 -13.52 15.08
N ARG A 155 -10.70 -13.04 14.61
CA ARG A 155 -10.51 -11.69 14.06
C ARG A 155 -9.96 -11.79 12.64
N GLU A 156 -10.28 -10.82 11.82
CA GLU A 156 -9.71 -10.60 10.50
C GLU A 156 -8.45 -9.74 10.58
N TYR A 157 -7.68 -9.80 9.51
CA TYR A 157 -6.68 -8.80 9.21
C TYR A 157 -6.57 -8.59 7.69
N VAL A 158 -6.08 -7.42 7.33
CA VAL A 158 -5.64 -7.13 5.96
C VAL A 158 -4.19 -6.66 5.98
N SER A 159 -3.37 -7.21 5.09
CA SER A 159 -2.00 -6.77 4.91
C SER A 159 -1.82 -6.07 3.57
N PHE A 160 -1.13 -4.93 3.59
CA PHE A 160 -0.76 -4.16 2.41
C PHE A 160 0.76 -4.11 2.31
N TYR A 161 1.27 -4.23 1.08
CA TYR A 161 2.69 -4.26 0.78
C TYR A 161 3.07 -3.10 -0.13
N ASN A 162 4.22 -2.47 0.15
CA ASN A 162 4.81 -1.38 -0.64
C ASN A 162 3.89 -0.16 -0.81
N GLN A 163 2.98 0.07 0.14
CA GLN A 163 2.21 1.30 0.19
C GLN A 163 3.09 2.48 0.63
N LYS A 164 2.82 3.68 0.12
CA LYS A 164 3.57 4.90 0.44
C LYS A 164 3.24 5.40 1.84
N SER A 165 1.96 5.44 2.16
CA SER A 165 1.44 5.83 3.47
C SER A 165 0.15 5.09 3.77
N PHE A 166 -0.29 5.18 5.02
CA PHE A 166 -1.62 4.76 5.41
C PHE A 166 -2.24 5.76 6.40
N LEU A 167 -3.57 5.73 6.45
CA LEU A 167 -4.43 6.59 7.25
C LEU A 167 -5.39 5.73 8.08
N THR A 168 -5.52 6.02 9.35
CA THR A 168 -6.57 5.46 10.23
C THR A 168 -7.29 6.57 10.98
N GLU A 169 -8.45 6.29 11.56
CA GLU A 169 -9.03 7.15 12.60
C GLU A 169 -8.05 7.27 13.78
N ALA A 170 -8.05 8.39 14.49
CA ALA A 170 -7.24 8.58 15.69
C ALA A 170 -7.57 7.53 16.76
N SER A 171 -8.86 7.22 16.92
CA SER A 171 -9.39 6.19 17.81
C SER A 171 -9.64 4.88 17.05
N THR A 172 -8.70 4.46 16.22
CA THR A 172 -8.81 3.18 15.51
C THR A 172 -8.79 2.00 16.48
N LEU A 173 -9.54 0.96 16.15
CA LEU A 173 -9.53 -0.34 16.82
C LEU A 173 -8.56 -1.33 16.16
N LEU A 174 -7.86 -0.90 15.10
CA LEU A 174 -6.93 -1.73 14.37
C LEU A 174 -5.58 -1.76 15.06
N GLY A 175 -5.07 -2.97 15.33
CA GLY A 175 -3.65 -3.17 15.60
C GLY A 175 -2.87 -3.01 14.30
N ASN A 176 -1.70 -2.35 14.33
CA ASN A 176 -0.80 -2.31 13.17
C ASN A 176 0.55 -2.94 13.49
N THR A 177 1.03 -3.80 12.59
CA THR A 177 2.32 -4.48 12.72
C THR A 177 3.14 -4.30 11.44
N SER A 178 4.45 -4.04 11.57
CA SER A 178 5.38 -3.99 10.43
C SER A 178 5.53 -5.36 9.78
N LEU A 179 5.45 -5.41 8.46
CA LEU A 179 5.85 -6.58 7.67
C LEU A 179 7.26 -6.32 7.15
N LEU A 180 8.18 -7.23 7.46
CA LEU A 180 9.59 -7.13 7.08
C LEU A 180 9.87 -7.99 5.85
N ASP A 181 10.81 -7.54 5.03
CA ASP A 181 11.39 -8.41 4.01
C ASP A 181 12.25 -9.48 4.69
N ASP A 182 12.31 -10.67 4.09
CA ASP A 182 13.30 -11.68 4.45
C ASP A 182 14.31 -11.76 3.32
N ILE A 183 15.39 -10.98 3.45
CA ILE A 183 16.49 -11.00 2.49
C ILE A 183 17.54 -11.96 3.05
N LEU A 184 17.48 -13.21 2.59
CA LEU A 184 18.49 -14.24 2.89
C LEU A 184 18.65 -14.52 4.40
N GLY A 185 17.58 -14.45 5.19
CA GLY A 185 17.62 -14.68 6.63
C GLY A 185 18.12 -13.49 7.45
N LEU A 186 18.37 -12.34 6.80
CA LEU A 186 18.58 -11.07 7.48
C LEU A 186 17.24 -10.32 7.49
N LEU A 187 16.82 -9.85 8.68
CA LEU A 187 15.63 -9.00 8.81
C LEU A 187 15.81 -7.78 7.90
N GLY A 188 15.03 -7.72 6.83
CA GLY A 188 15.05 -6.66 5.83
C GLY A 188 14.24 -5.44 6.28
N GLY A 189 14.14 -4.47 5.36
CA GLY A 189 13.34 -3.25 5.57
C GLY A 189 11.85 -3.55 5.72
N ILE A 190 11.09 -2.54 6.17
CA ILE A 190 9.63 -2.62 6.22
C ILE A 190 9.10 -2.64 4.78
N VAL A 191 8.45 -3.73 4.39
CA VAL A 191 7.86 -3.93 3.06
C VAL A 191 6.34 -3.82 3.08
N GLY A 192 5.74 -3.58 4.24
CA GLY A 192 4.30 -3.43 4.36
C GLY A 192 3.81 -3.30 5.79
N ARG A 193 2.49 -3.30 5.93
CA ARG A 193 1.79 -3.29 7.22
C ARG A 193 0.69 -4.32 7.21
N ARG A 194 0.49 -4.97 8.36
CA ARG A 194 -0.69 -5.76 8.67
C ARG A 194 -1.57 -4.96 9.63
N PHE A 195 -2.86 -4.96 9.36
CA PHE A 195 -3.89 -4.30 10.17
C PHE A 195 -4.82 -5.37 10.73
N ASP A 196 -4.73 -5.62 12.03
CA ASP A 196 -5.50 -6.63 12.76
C ASP A 196 -6.76 -6.01 13.36
N GLY A 197 -7.92 -6.58 13.03
CA GLY A 197 -9.20 -6.18 13.60
C GLY A 197 -9.38 -6.60 15.07
N PRO A 198 -10.41 -6.05 15.75
CA PRO A 198 -10.89 -6.61 17.00
C PRO A 198 -11.54 -7.99 16.77
N THR A 199 -11.81 -8.74 17.84
CA THR A 199 -12.69 -9.93 17.75
C THR A 199 -14.16 -9.54 17.72
N LEU A 200 -14.50 -8.27 17.97
CA LEU A 200 -15.87 -7.75 17.91
C LEU A 200 -16.39 -7.82 16.47
N ASN A 201 -17.63 -8.27 16.30
CA ASN A 201 -18.34 -8.26 15.03
C ASN A 201 -19.13 -6.95 14.87
N PHE A 202 -18.81 -6.19 13.85
CA PHE A 202 -19.59 -5.08 13.35
C PHE A 202 -20.56 -5.62 12.29
N LEU A 203 -21.78 -5.10 12.31
CA LEU A 203 -22.84 -5.60 11.43
C LEU A 203 -22.84 -4.81 10.13
N ASN A 204 -22.67 -5.53 9.03
CA ASN A 204 -22.57 -4.99 7.67
C ASN A 204 -21.30 -4.16 7.46
N ILE A 205 -20.86 -4.10 6.20
CA ILE A 205 -19.75 -3.25 5.80
C ILE A 205 -20.22 -1.79 5.78
N ASP A 206 -20.04 -1.08 6.89
CA ASP A 206 -20.46 0.31 7.09
C ASP A 206 -19.34 1.30 6.81
N THR A 207 -19.52 2.18 5.81
CA THR A 207 -18.54 3.23 5.46
C THR A 207 -18.43 4.39 6.44
N SER A 208 -19.29 4.44 7.46
CA SER A 208 -19.17 5.38 8.59
C SER A 208 -18.44 4.79 9.80
N GLY A 209 -18.22 3.47 9.82
CA GLY A 209 -17.49 2.73 10.86
C GLY A 209 -15.96 2.86 10.75
N THR A 210 -15.45 4.09 10.69
CA THR A 210 -14.03 4.39 10.38
C THR A 210 -13.01 3.83 11.37
N ALA A 211 -13.42 3.46 12.58
CA ALA A 211 -12.54 2.89 13.60
C ALA A 211 -11.91 1.55 13.19
N VAL A 212 -12.57 0.79 12.31
CA VAL A 212 -12.09 -0.49 11.75
C VAL A 212 -11.69 -0.38 10.27
N MET A 213 -11.35 0.84 9.83
CA MET A 213 -10.88 1.10 8.47
C MET A 213 -9.43 1.56 8.42
N VAL A 214 -8.77 1.23 7.32
CA VAL A 214 -7.48 1.80 6.97
C VAL A 214 -7.44 2.15 5.49
N THR A 215 -7.05 3.38 5.18
CA THR A 215 -6.82 3.84 3.81
C THR A 215 -5.34 3.80 3.50
N ASN A 216 -4.94 3.07 2.47
CA ASN A 216 -3.55 2.95 2.05
C ASN A 216 -3.34 3.70 0.74
N THR A 217 -2.30 4.52 0.68
CA THR A 217 -1.97 5.33 -0.50
C THR A 217 -0.82 4.68 -1.27
N TYR A 218 -0.97 4.61 -2.58
CA TYR A 218 0.04 4.14 -3.53
C TYR A 218 0.26 5.19 -4.61
N GLU A 219 1.49 5.29 -5.09
CA GLU A 219 1.87 6.17 -6.20
C GLU A 219 2.69 5.42 -7.24
N ASN A 220 2.52 5.78 -8.51
CA ASN A 220 3.28 5.28 -9.66
C ASN A 220 3.43 3.76 -9.67
N ASN A 221 2.30 3.07 -9.48
CA ASN A 221 2.29 1.64 -9.23
C ASN A 221 1.35 0.94 -10.21
N ASN A 222 1.85 -0.13 -10.82
CA ASN A 222 1.08 -1.02 -11.69
C ASN A 222 0.90 -2.42 -11.08
N LYS A 223 1.53 -2.70 -9.93
CA LYS A 223 1.53 -4.00 -9.27
C LYS A 223 1.77 -3.88 -7.77
N PHE A 224 0.86 -4.45 -6.99
CA PHE A 224 1.01 -4.53 -5.54
C PHE A 224 0.42 -5.83 -5.00
N LYS A 225 0.66 -6.11 -3.72
CA LYS A 225 0.16 -7.31 -3.05
C LYS A 225 -0.73 -6.95 -1.88
N VAL A 226 -1.73 -7.78 -1.65
CA VAL A 226 -2.59 -7.73 -0.47
C VAL A 226 -2.71 -9.13 0.10
N ARG A 227 -2.81 -9.25 1.43
CA ARG A 227 -3.32 -10.46 2.06
C ARG A 227 -4.62 -10.16 2.75
N THR A 228 -5.60 -11.03 2.55
CA THR A 228 -6.78 -11.12 3.41
C THR A 228 -6.62 -12.38 4.27
N GLY A 229 -6.85 -12.24 5.56
CA GLY A 229 -6.58 -13.32 6.51
C GLY A 229 -7.33 -13.18 7.82
N GLY A 230 -7.18 -14.19 8.66
CA GLY A 230 -7.79 -14.23 9.97
C GLY A 230 -6.92 -14.94 11.00
N VAL A 231 -7.20 -14.67 12.25
CA VAL A 231 -6.60 -15.35 13.40
C VAL A 231 -7.71 -15.91 14.26
N SER A 232 -7.62 -17.20 14.56
CA SER A 232 -8.42 -17.86 15.58
C SER A 232 -7.57 -18.07 16.84
N THR A 233 -8.17 -17.85 18.00
CA THR A 233 -7.52 -18.14 19.29
C THR A 233 -7.87 -19.52 19.85
N ALA A 234 -8.92 -20.15 19.32
CA ALA A 234 -9.39 -21.50 19.64
C ALA A 234 -10.30 -22.00 18.52
N ALA A 235 -10.81 -23.22 18.65
CA ALA A 235 -11.73 -23.80 17.68
C ALA A 235 -13.03 -22.98 17.60
N ASN A 236 -13.46 -22.60 16.40
CA ASN A 236 -14.60 -21.70 16.20
C ASN A 236 -15.13 -21.70 14.77
N GLY A 237 -16.44 -21.45 14.61
CA GLY A 237 -17.08 -21.29 13.30
C GLY A 237 -17.00 -19.86 12.76
N ALA A 238 -17.56 -19.65 11.56
CA ALA A 238 -17.54 -18.37 10.85
C ALA A 238 -16.11 -17.90 10.50
N SER A 239 -15.25 -18.84 10.07
CA SER A 239 -13.93 -18.53 9.51
C SER A 239 -13.96 -18.25 8.00
N ASP A 240 -15.14 -18.26 7.38
CA ASP A 240 -15.44 -17.72 6.05
C ASP A 240 -15.69 -16.21 6.16
N ARG A 241 -14.61 -15.46 6.03
CA ARG A 241 -14.57 -14.03 6.30
C ARG A 241 -14.72 -13.22 5.02
N MET A 242 -15.42 -12.08 5.13
CA MET A 242 -15.78 -11.22 4.00
C MET A 242 -14.94 -9.95 4.09
N TYR A 243 -14.13 -9.69 3.07
CA TYR A 243 -13.29 -8.50 3.03
C TYR A 243 -13.87 -7.51 2.03
N ALA A 244 -13.67 -6.21 2.27
CA ALA A 244 -14.04 -5.18 1.31
C ALA A 244 -12.90 -4.18 1.10
N LEU A 245 -12.34 -4.18 -0.11
CA LEU A 245 -11.23 -3.33 -0.52
C LEU A 245 -11.76 -2.28 -1.50
N TYR A 246 -12.08 -1.10 -0.98
CA TYR A 246 -12.67 -0.01 -1.76
C TYR A 246 -11.57 0.94 -2.24
N PHE A 247 -11.38 1.05 -3.56
CA PHE A 247 -10.32 1.87 -4.13
C PHE A 247 -10.67 3.36 -4.21
N LYS A 248 -10.87 3.98 -3.05
CA LYS A 248 -11.06 5.42 -2.84
C LYS A 248 -10.73 5.80 -1.39
N SER A 249 -10.64 7.10 -1.08
CA SER A 249 -10.62 7.58 0.32
C SER A 249 -12.02 7.71 0.93
N PHE A 250 -12.03 7.68 2.27
CA PHE A 250 -13.13 8.10 3.13
C PHE A 250 -12.72 9.28 4.01
N ASP A 251 -13.72 9.97 4.57
CA ASP A 251 -13.50 11.08 5.50
C ASP A 251 -13.35 10.50 6.91
N TYR A 252 -12.21 10.78 7.54
CA TYR A 252 -11.94 10.46 8.94
C TYR A 252 -12.13 11.72 9.78
N THR A 253 -12.66 11.60 11.00
CA THR A 253 -12.95 12.78 11.83
C THR A 253 -11.65 13.37 12.41
N ALA A 254 -10.72 12.51 12.81
CA ALA A 254 -9.39 12.89 13.24
C ALA A 254 -8.36 11.87 12.71
N PRO A 255 -7.89 12.00 11.46
CA PRO A 255 -7.00 10.99 10.89
C PRO A 255 -5.60 11.00 11.50
N ASN A 256 -5.03 9.82 11.71
CA ASN A 256 -3.60 9.60 11.92
C ASN A 256 -2.97 9.11 10.62
N GLU A 257 -2.05 9.89 10.06
CA GLU A 257 -1.30 9.51 8.84
C GLU A 257 0.10 9.00 9.19
N PHE A 258 0.51 7.92 8.53
CA PHE A 258 1.81 7.30 8.70
C PHE A 258 2.47 7.08 7.34
N ALA A 259 3.61 7.72 7.10
CA ALA A 259 4.46 7.43 5.95
C ALA A 259 5.31 6.18 6.22
N LEU A 260 5.45 5.31 5.22
CA LEU A 260 6.34 4.14 5.31
C LEU A 260 7.73 4.50 4.80
N PRO A 261 8.80 4.07 5.52
CA PRO A 261 10.16 4.38 5.11
C PRO A 261 10.48 3.72 3.77
N VAL A 262 11.22 4.47 2.94
CA VAL A 262 11.79 3.97 1.68
C VAL A 262 12.74 2.81 1.97
N SER A 263 12.57 1.70 1.26
CA SER A 263 13.47 0.54 1.38
C SER A 263 14.63 0.65 0.37
N VAL A 264 15.85 0.37 0.82
CA VAL A 264 17.02 0.23 -0.04
C VAL A 264 17.00 -1.18 -0.65
N ILE A 265 16.82 -1.28 -1.96
CA ILE A 265 16.78 -2.53 -2.73
C ILE A 265 18.16 -3.18 -2.82
N ASN A 266 19.20 -2.39 -3.03
CA ASN A 266 20.57 -2.90 -3.16
C ASN A 266 21.52 -2.00 -2.41
N TRP A 267 22.50 -2.57 -1.73
CA TRP A 267 23.65 -1.87 -1.19
C TRP A 267 24.92 -2.65 -1.52
N GLY A 268 25.87 -2.00 -2.18
CA GLY A 268 27.15 -2.58 -2.54
C GLY A 268 28.26 -1.58 -2.26
N ALA A 269 29.34 -2.08 -1.66
CA ALA A 269 30.58 -1.34 -1.43
C ALA A 269 31.71 -2.06 -2.17
N THR A 270 32.44 -1.34 -3.00
CA THR A 270 33.66 -1.86 -3.65
C THR A 270 34.83 -0.94 -3.39
N THR A 271 35.94 -1.49 -2.91
CA THR A 271 37.19 -0.76 -2.75
C THR A 271 37.83 -0.53 -4.13
N ASN A 272 38.14 0.72 -4.43
CA ASN A 272 38.79 1.13 -5.67
C ASN A 272 40.00 2.02 -5.32
N ASN A 273 41.17 1.38 -5.22
CA ASN A 273 42.39 1.99 -4.70
C ASN A 273 42.19 2.55 -3.28
N ASN A 274 42.35 3.87 -3.10
CA ASN A 274 42.16 4.56 -1.83
C ASN A 274 40.72 5.05 -1.59
N ASN A 275 39.76 4.68 -2.46
CA ASN A 275 38.36 5.08 -2.35
C ASN A 275 37.44 3.88 -2.11
N VAL A 276 36.26 4.14 -1.55
CA VAL A 276 35.17 3.17 -1.46
C VAL A 276 34.03 3.66 -2.34
N ASP A 277 33.73 2.89 -3.39
CA ASP A 277 32.61 3.15 -4.27
C ASP A 277 31.36 2.50 -3.67
N LEU A 278 30.39 3.32 -3.28
CA LEU A 278 29.09 2.88 -2.79
C LEU A 278 28.06 2.89 -3.93
N ARG A 279 27.30 1.81 -4.05
CA ARG A 279 26.21 1.68 -5.01
C ARG A 279 24.98 1.23 -4.28
N TRP A 280 23.90 1.98 -4.43
CA TRP A 280 22.61 1.55 -3.92
C TRP A 280 21.50 1.88 -4.90
N SER A 281 20.38 1.23 -4.68
CA SER A 281 19.11 1.54 -5.34
C SER A 281 18.03 1.45 -4.30
N THR A 282 17.01 2.28 -4.39
CA THR A 282 15.86 2.30 -3.48
C THR A 282 14.60 1.88 -4.22
N THR A 283 13.58 1.45 -3.48
CA THR A 283 12.27 1.09 -4.04
C THR A 283 11.52 2.30 -4.54
N PHE A 284 11.76 3.48 -3.96
CA PHE A 284 11.07 4.73 -4.29
C PHE A 284 11.81 5.93 -3.70
N GLU A 285 11.96 7.05 -4.43
CA GLU A 285 12.56 8.29 -3.90
C GLU A 285 11.68 9.50 -4.27
N ARG A 286 10.91 10.03 -3.33
CA ARG A 286 10.20 11.31 -3.46
C ARG A 286 10.05 11.99 -2.09
N ASN A 287 10.29 13.31 -2.03
CA ASN A 287 10.41 14.11 -0.80
C ASN A 287 11.61 13.79 0.11
N SER A 288 12.63 13.11 -0.41
CA SER A 288 13.95 13.02 0.22
C SER A 288 14.79 14.21 -0.24
N SER A 289 15.39 14.97 0.68
CA SER A 289 16.30 16.05 0.32
C SER A 289 17.70 15.55 -0.02
N HIS A 290 18.16 14.49 0.66
CA HIS A 290 19.46 13.84 0.46
C HIS A 290 19.53 12.50 1.20
N PHE A 291 20.59 11.73 0.92
CA PHE A 291 21.05 10.61 1.75
C PHE A 291 22.19 11.09 2.64
N VAL A 292 22.19 10.63 3.89
CA VAL A 292 23.34 10.75 4.79
C VAL A 292 24.10 9.43 4.73
N ILE A 293 25.41 9.50 4.46
CA ILE A 293 26.29 8.34 4.41
C ILE A 293 27.21 8.44 5.61
N GLU A 294 27.17 7.44 6.49
CA GLU A 294 28.09 7.37 7.62
C GLU A 294 29.10 6.24 7.42
N LYS A 295 30.31 6.43 7.93
CA LYS A 295 31.40 5.45 7.91
C LYS A 295 31.82 5.09 9.33
N SER A 296 32.28 3.85 9.50
CA SER A 296 32.84 3.36 10.75
C SER A 296 34.10 2.53 10.48
N THR A 297 35.11 2.67 11.32
CA THR A 297 36.31 1.81 11.29
C THR A 297 36.22 0.62 12.24
N ASP A 298 35.23 0.60 13.13
CA ASP A 298 35.06 -0.44 14.17
C ASP A 298 33.68 -1.13 14.13
N GLY A 299 32.81 -0.71 13.21
CA GLY A 299 31.44 -1.20 13.06
C GLY A 299 30.51 -0.81 14.21
N LYS A 300 30.93 0.11 15.10
CA LYS A 300 30.17 0.50 16.31
C LYS A 300 29.95 2.01 16.39
N HIS A 301 30.96 2.79 16.02
CA HIS A 301 30.90 4.24 16.02
C HIS A 301 30.89 4.73 14.57
N PHE A 302 29.83 5.45 14.21
CA PHE A 302 29.60 5.96 12.87
C PHE A 302 29.76 7.48 12.86
N THR A 303 30.34 8.01 11.79
CA THR A 303 30.44 9.45 11.54
C THR A 303 30.12 9.75 10.08
N ASP A 304 29.62 10.96 9.81
CA ASP A 304 29.37 11.42 8.45
C ASP A 304 30.61 11.22 7.56
N ALA A 305 30.38 10.58 6.41
CA ALA A 305 31.38 10.31 5.39
C ALA A 305 31.55 11.50 4.42
N ALA A 306 30.68 12.52 4.52
CA ALA A 306 30.65 13.74 3.72
C ALA A 306 30.54 14.99 4.61
#